data_AF-Q0B9M7-F1
#
_entry.id   AF-Q0B9M7-F1
#
_cell.length_a   1.000
_cell.length_b   1.000
_cell.length_c   1.000
_cell.angle_alpha   90.00
_cell.angle_beta   90.00
_cell.angle_gamma   90.00
#
_symmetry.space_group_name_H-M   'P 1'
#
loop_
_entity.id
_entity.type
_entity.pdbx_description
1 polymer ?
#
loop_
_entity_poly.entity_id
_entity_poly.type
_entity_poly.pdbx_seq_one_letter_code
_entity_poly.pdbx_strand_id
1 'polypeptide(L)'
;MASHNAHHASGFAAGVAAAVLVAQTGATGPWHTGLLAAFVAGVAGGTAPDWLEVAWWTRKRRLWITHRTVTHWGIGWIALLALGWHGLTHHPHPLWAAPLFGFACGGVMHLLADWPNPLGVPWIWRRHSLNLWNSGHCDLIIVAAAWGGTLWLVQSLWTRAPFLEHWLGWLHRV
;
A
#
# COMPACT_ATOMS: atom_id res chain seq x y z
N MET A 1 15.08 -5.11 9.69
CA MET A 1 14.47 -5.16 8.36
C MET A 1 13.32 -6.14 8.49
N ALA A 2 12.13 -5.73 8.06
CA ALA A 2 11.07 -6.72 7.89
C ALA A 2 11.55 -7.73 6.83
N SER A 3 11.22 -9.00 6.98
CA SER A 3 11.61 -9.99 5.98
C SER A 3 10.98 -9.68 4.63
N HIS A 4 11.58 -10.17 3.56
CA HIS A 4 11.01 -10.12 2.21
C HIS A 4 9.54 -10.61 2.21
N ASN A 5 9.24 -11.69 2.92
CA ASN A 5 7.87 -12.22 3.02
C ASN A 5 6.90 -11.26 3.74
N ALA A 6 7.37 -10.55 4.76
CA ALA A 6 6.57 -9.54 5.44
C ALA A 6 6.22 -8.38 4.50
N HIS A 7 7.18 -7.89 3.71
CA HIS A 7 6.93 -6.83 2.72
C HIS A 7 5.93 -7.24 1.64
N HIS A 8 6.00 -8.49 1.15
CA HIS A 8 5.01 -9.02 0.21
C HIS A 8 3.62 -9.14 0.85
N ALA A 9 3.53 -9.70 2.06
CA ALA A 9 2.27 -9.90 2.75
C ALA A 9 1.59 -8.56 3.12
N SER A 10 2.35 -7.58 3.62
CA SER A 10 1.86 -6.24 3.90
C SER A 10 1.56 -5.47 2.61
N GLY A 11 2.33 -5.66 1.55
CA GLY A 11 2.08 -5.10 0.21
C GLY A 11 0.77 -5.58 -0.39
N PHE A 12 0.44 -6.87 -0.21
CA PHE A 12 -0.86 -7.42 -0.60
C PHE A 12 -2.01 -6.75 0.17
N ALA A 13 -1.86 -6.62 1.50
CA ALA A 13 -2.84 -5.94 2.33
C ALA A 13 -3.06 -4.48 1.90
N ALA A 14 -1.97 -3.77 1.53
CA ALA A 14 -2.02 -2.41 1.01
C ALA A 14 -2.72 -2.33 -0.36
N GLY A 15 -2.49 -3.30 -1.25
CA GLY A 15 -3.20 -3.40 -2.53
C GLY A 15 -4.71 -3.57 -2.34
N VAL A 16 -5.14 -4.44 -1.42
CA VAL A 16 -6.57 -4.62 -1.09
C VAL A 16 -7.16 -3.32 -0.52
N ALA A 17 -6.46 -2.68 0.42
CA ALA A 17 -6.90 -1.41 0.99
C ALA A 17 -7.03 -0.31 -0.07
N ALA A 18 -6.08 -0.21 -0.99
CA ALA A 18 -6.12 0.76 -2.08
C ALA A 18 -7.31 0.53 -3.01
N ALA A 19 -7.58 -0.72 -3.40
CA ALA A 19 -8.75 -1.05 -4.22
C ALA A 19 -10.05 -0.63 -3.50
N VAL A 20 -10.19 -0.96 -2.22
CA VAL A 20 -11.34 -0.55 -1.40
C VAL A 20 -11.55 0.98 -1.44
N LEU A 21 -10.49 1.76 -1.26
CA LEU A 21 -10.57 3.23 -1.32
C LEU A 21 -10.94 3.74 -2.72
N VAL A 22 -10.37 3.17 -3.78
CA VAL A 22 -10.73 3.50 -5.17
C VAL A 22 -12.20 3.18 -5.47
N ALA A 23 -12.75 2.11 -4.89
CA ALA A 23 -14.17 1.80 -4.98
C ALA A 23 -15.02 2.91 -4.34
N GLN A 24 -14.61 3.41 -3.17
CA GLN A 24 -15.35 4.44 -2.43
C GLN A 24 -15.37 5.79 -3.15
N THR A 25 -14.36 6.12 -3.96
CA THR A 25 -14.34 7.36 -4.75
C THR A 25 -15.13 7.27 -6.06
N GLY A 26 -15.62 6.08 -6.44
CA GLY A 26 -16.27 5.86 -7.72
C GLY A 26 -15.31 5.80 -8.92
N ALA A 27 -14.00 5.90 -8.69
CA ALA A 27 -12.95 5.87 -9.72
C ALA A 27 -12.61 4.45 -10.21
N THR A 28 -13.59 3.54 -10.20
CA THR A 28 -13.38 2.14 -10.60
C THR A 28 -13.22 1.96 -12.10
N GLY A 29 -13.65 2.94 -12.89
CA GLY A 29 -13.65 2.87 -14.35
C GLY A 29 -14.59 1.79 -14.91
N PRO A 30 -14.63 1.63 -16.25
CA PRO A 30 -15.37 0.56 -16.91
C PRO A 30 -14.89 -0.80 -16.42
N TRP A 31 -15.83 -1.73 -16.21
CA TRP A 31 -15.55 -3.11 -15.80
C TRP A 31 -14.69 -3.23 -14.53
N HIS A 32 -14.72 -2.22 -13.65
CA HIS A 32 -13.93 -2.18 -12.41
C HIS A 32 -12.41 -2.25 -12.62
N THR A 33 -11.92 -1.87 -13.81
CA THR A 33 -10.48 -1.93 -14.15
C THR A 33 -9.60 -1.10 -13.22
N GLY A 34 -10.09 0.02 -12.70
CA GLY A 34 -9.40 0.86 -11.71
C GLY A 34 -9.15 0.14 -10.38
N LEU A 35 -10.06 -0.75 -9.96
CA LEU A 35 -9.88 -1.57 -8.75
C LEU A 35 -8.73 -2.55 -8.91
N LEU A 36 -8.74 -3.28 -10.03
CA LEU A 36 -7.68 -4.23 -10.35
C LEU A 36 -6.32 -3.53 -10.52
N ALA A 37 -6.30 -2.39 -11.21
CA ALA A 37 -5.10 -1.60 -11.42
C ALA A 37 -4.52 -1.10 -10.09
N ALA A 38 -5.35 -0.57 -9.20
CA ALA A 38 -4.92 -0.13 -7.86
C ALA A 38 -4.39 -1.29 -7.01
N PHE A 39 -5.08 -2.44 -7.05
CA PHE A 39 -4.64 -3.63 -6.33
C PHE A 39 -3.27 -4.12 -6.79
N VAL A 40 -3.11 -4.39 -8.09
CA VAL A 40 -1.85 -4.89 -8.67
C VAL A 40 -0.72 -3.90 -8.44
N ALA A 41 -0.98 -2.61 -8.66
CA ALA A 41 0.00 -1.57 -8.44
C ALA A 41 0.40 -1.47 -6.95
N GLY A 42 -0.54 -1.64 -6.02
CA GLY A 42 -0.23 -1.66 -4.58
C GLY A 42 0.61 -2.84 -4.14
N VAL A 43 0.35 -4.04 -4.68
CA VAL A 43 1.23 -5.19 -4.44
C VAL A 43 2.64 -4.92 -4.96
N ALA A 44 2.76 -4.37 -6.18
CA ALA A 44 4.05 -3.99 -6.75
C ALA A 44 4.76 -2.89 -5.93
N GLY A 45 4.00 -1.89 -5.45
CA GLY A 45 4.48 -0.79 -4.62
C GLY A 45 5.04 -1.28 -3.27
N GLY A 46 4.46 -2.33 -2.69
CA GLY A 46 4.91 -2.93 -1.43
C GLY A 46 6.34 -3.46 -1.44
N THR A 47 6.93 -3.64 -2.62
CA THR A 47 8.33 -4.06 -2.80
C THR A 47 9.15 -3.06 -3.60
N ALA A 48 8.51 -2.01 -4.14
CA ALA A 48 9.14 -1.01 -5.01
C ALA A 48 10.34 -0.31 -4.41
N PRO A 49 10.36 0.09 -3.13
CA PRO A 49 11.53 0.73 -2.54
C PRO A 49 12.82 -0.08 -2.74
N ASP A 50 12.76 -1.41 -2.65
CA ASP A 50 13.92 -2.30 -2.81
C ASP A 50 14.34 -2.48 -4.27
N TRP A 51 13.41 -2.87 -5.15
CA TRP A 51 13.78 -3.18 -6.53
C TRP A 51 14.04 -1.94 -7.38
N LEU A 52 13.52 -0.77 -7.00
CA LEU A 52 13.86 0.51 -7.64
C LEU A 52 15.31 0.92 -7.40
N GLU A 53 15.99 0.40 -6.37
CA GLU A 53 17.42 0.67 -6.12
C GLU A 53 18.34 -0.22 -6.96
N VAL A 54 17.80 -1.25 -7.60
CA VAL A 54 18.55 -2.21 -8.41
C VAL A 54 18.67 -1.70 -9.84
N ALA A 55 19.89 -1.72 -10.38
CA ALA A 55 20.20 -1.35 -11.76
C ALA A 55 19.75 -2.47 -12.72
N TRP A 56 18.44 -2.60 -12.93
CA TRP A 56 17.80 -3.64 -13.75
C TRP A 56 18.29 -3.62 -15.21
N TRP A 57 18.79 -2.48 -15.69
CA TRP A 57 19.37 -2.32 -17.03
C TRP A 57 20.79 -2.90 -17.15
N THR A 58 21.39 -3.40 -16.07
CA THR A 58 22.74 -3.99 -16.07
C THR A 58 22.68 -5.50 -15.86
N ARG A 59 23.52 -6.27 -16.57
CA ARG A 59 23.63 -7.73 -16.35
C ARG A 59 24.01 -8.11 -14.91
N LYS A 60 24.75 -7.25 -14.22
CA LYS A 60 25.24 -7.50 -12.85
C LYS A 60 24.21 -7.14 -11.77
N ARG A 61 23.07 -6.52 -12.13
CA ARG A 61 21.97 -6.10 -11.23
C ARG A 61 22.47 -5.51 -9.90
N ARG A 62 23.48 -4.64 -9.97
CA ARG A 62 24.04 -3.97 -8.77
C ARG A 62 23.11 -2.84 -8.34
N LEU A 63 23.21 -2.42 -7.09
CA LEU A 63 22.54 -1.21 -6.62
C LEU A 63 23.10 0.01 -7.38
N TRP A 64 22.23 0.83 -7.97
CA TRP A 64 22.62 2.13 -8.55
C TRP A 64 22.40 3.28 -7.58
N ILE A 65 21.54 3.07 -6.58
CA ILE A 65 21.30 3.97 -5.46
C ILE A 65 21.66 3.22 -4.18
N THR A 66 22.28 3.91 -3.22
CA THR A 66 22.56 3.34 -1.91
C THR A 66 21.27 2.86 -1.25
N HIS A 67 21.26 1.61 -0.78
CA HIS A 67 20.08 1.03 -0.16
C HIS A 67 19.53 1.90 0.99
N ARG A 68 18.22 2.08 1.04
CA ARG A 68 17.47 2.88 2.03
C ARG A 68 17.80 4.37 1.98
N THR A 69 17.99 4.90 0.78
CA THR A 69 18.15 6.36 0.57
C THR A 69 16.94 6.94 -0.16
N VAL A 70 17.09 7.23 -1.46
CA VAL A 70 16.11 8.00 -2.24
C VAL A 70 14.77 7.26 -2.37
N THR A 71 14.79 5.96 -2.66
CA THR A 71 13.56 5.16 -2.87
C THR A 71 12.83 4.85 -1.57
N HIS A 72 13.48 5.07 -0.42
CA HIS A 72 12.89 4.93 0.91
C HIS A 72 12.51 6.28 1.54
N TRP A 73 12.53 7.35 0.74
CA TRP A 73 12.21 8.67 1.23
C TRP A 73 10.70 8.85 1.39
N GLY A 74 10.25 8.94 2.64
CA GLY A 74 8.83 8.95 3.00
C GLY A 74 8.04 10.08 2.35
N ILE A 75 8.61 11.29 2.29
CA ILE A 75 8.00 12.42 1.57
C ILE A 75 7.68 12.06 0.11
N GLY A 76 8.56 11.35 -0.58
CA GLY A 76 8.32 10.96 -1.98
C GLY A 76 7.07 10.10 -2.11
N TRP A 77 6.93 9.09 -1.25
CA TRP A 77 5.77 8.20 -1.25
C TRP A 77 4.48 8.90 -0.82
N ILE A 78 4.55 9.78 0.19
CA ILE A 78 3.40 10.58 0.62
C ILE A 78 2.97 11.57 -0.47
N ALA A 79 3.91 12.17 -1.20
CA ALA A 79 3.61 13.05 -2.32
C ALA A 79 2.94 12.28 -3.48
N LEU A 80 3.43 11.07 -3.81
CA LEU A 80 2.78 10.21 -4.80
C LEU A 80 1.37 9.78 -4.34
N LEU A 81 1.20 9.47 -3.06
CA LEU A 81 -0.09 9.13 -2.48
C LEU A 81 -1.08 10.30 -2.59
N ALA A 82 -0.64 11.51 -2.23
CA ALA A 82 -1.44 12.72 -2.33
C ALA A 82 -1.82 13.04 -3.78
N LEU A 83 -0.89 12.87 -4.73
CA LEU A 83 -1.14 13.05 -6.15
C LEU A 83 -2.17 12.04 -6.69
N GLY A 84 -2.00 10.76 -6.32
CA GLY A 84 -2.97 9.70 -6.65
C GLY A 84 -4.36 10.02 -6.09
N TRP A 85 -4.43 10.38 -4.80
CA TRP A 85 -5.67 10.76 -4.13
C TRP A 85 -6.34 11.97 -4.79
N HIS A 86 -5.57 13.01 -5.09
CA HIS A 86 -6.07 14.18 -5.82
C HIS A 86 -6.68 13.79 -7.17
N GLY A 87 -6.04 12.88 -7.92
CA GLY A 87 -6.60 12.34 -9.15
C GLY A 87 -7.91 11.56 -8.94
N LEU A 88 -8.01 10.81 -7.84
CA LEU A 88 -9.22 10.04 -7.50
C LEU A 88 -10.39 10.94 -7.10
N THR A 89 -10.16 12.12 -6.54
CA THR A 89 -11.23 13.03 -6.09
C THR A 89 -11.67 14.06 -7.14
N HIS A 90 -10.99 14.15 -8.29
CA HIS A 90 -11.37 15.06 -9.38
C HIS A 90 -12.10 14.31 -10.50
N HIS A 91 -13.18 14.90 -11.00
CA HIS A 91 -13.92 14.39 -12.15
C HIS A 91 -13.59 15.21 -13.41
N PRO A 92 -13.38 14.56 -14.57
CA PRO A 92 -13.34 13.11 -14.78
C PRO A 92 -12.08 12.48 -14.16
N HIS A 93 -12.21 11.25 -13.66
CA HIS A 93 -11.09 10.53 -13.04
C HIS A 93 -10.01 10.19 -14.08
N PRO A 94 -8.75 10.63 -13.89
CA PRO A 94 -7.67 10.26 -14.79
C PRO A 94 -7.32 8.77 -14.70
N LEU A 95 -6.98 8.13 -15.82
CA LEU A 95 -6.64 6.71 -15.88
C LEU A 95 -5.44 6.31 -15.01
N TRP A 96 -4.53 7.26 -14.75
CA TRP A 96 -3.35 7.03 -13.92
C TRP A 96 -3.64 7.10 -12.42
N ALA A 97 -4.76 7.66 -11.99
CA ALA A 97 -5.02 7.97 -10.58
C ALA A 97 -5.09 6.71 -9.71
N ALA A 98 -5.89 5.73 -10.11
CA ALA A 98 -6.06 4.46 -9.39
C ALA A 98 -4.76 3.64 -9.27
N PRO A 99 -4.01 3.34 -10.35
CA PRO A 99 -2.74 2.61 -10.22
C PRO A 99 -1.68 3.41 -9.47
N LEU A 100 -1.59 4.73 -9.65
CA LEU A 100 -0.64 5.56 -8.92
C LEU A 100 -0.92 5.56 -7.41
N PHE A 101 -2.19 5.71 -7.04
CA PHE A 101 -2.63 5.66 -5.65
C PHE A 101 -2.33 4.30 -5.04
N GLY A 102 -2.67 3.21 -5.73
CA GLY A 102 -2.33 1.85 -5.32
C GLY A 102 -0.84 1.67 -5.07
N PHE A 103 -0.01 2.01 -6.06
CA PHE A 103 1.44 1.94 -5.97
C PHE A 103 1.99 2.71 -4.76
N ALA A 104 1.48 3.91 -4.52
CA ALA A 104 1.87 4.73 -3.38
C ALA A 104 1.44 4.12 -2.04
N CYS A 105 0.23 3.55 -1.92
CA CYS A 105 -0.19 2.81 -0.73
C CYS A 105 0.77 1.67 -0.40
N GLY A 106 1.18 0.91 -1.41
CA GLY A 106 2.17 -0.15 -1.28
C GLY A 106 3.51 0.36 -0.76
N GLY A 107 4.06 1.40 -1.39
CA GLY A 107 5.34 1.98 -0.98
C GLY A 107 5.30 2.57 0.44
N VAL A 108 4.22 3.26 0.81
CA VAL A 108 4.02 3.73 2.19
C VAL A 108 3.97 2.55 3.16
N MET A 109 3.24 1.47 2.84
CA MET A 109 3.20 0.27 3.69
C MET A 109 4.57 -0.38 3.85
N HIS A 110 5.39 -0.40 2.79
CA HIS A 110 6.77 -0.89 2.87
C HIS A 110 7.58 -0.08 3.89
N LEU A 111 7.51 1.25 3.83
CA LEU A 111 8.19 2.15 4.76
C LEU A 111 7.66 1.99 6.19
N LEU A 112 6.36 1.82 6.37
CA LEU A 112 5.76 1.55 7.68
C LEU A 112 6.23 0.21 8.26
N ALA A 113 6.40 -0.82 7.44
CA ALA A 113 6.96 -2.10 7.87
C ALA A 113 8.43 -1.99 8.30
N ASP A 114 9.18 -1.07 7.68
CA ASP A 114 10.58 -0.83 8.01
C ASP A 114 10.81 0.13 9.18
N TRP A 115 9.82 0.95 9.52
CA TRP A 115 9.93 2.01 10.52
C TRP A 115 10.19 1.52 11.98
N PRO A 116 9.62 0.38 12.43
CA PRO A 116 9.89 -0.19 13.76
C PRO A 116 11.34 -0.65 13.98
N ASN A 117 12.09 -0.92 12.90
CA ASN A 117 13.42 -1.49 12.95
C ASN A 117 14.51 -0.42 13.23
N PRO A 118 15.60 -0.73 13.96
CA PRO A 118 16.68 0.21 14.32
C PRO A 118 17.29 1.02 13.17
N LEU A 119 17.32 0.48 11.95
CA LEU A 119 17.85 1.21 10.78
C LEU A 119 16.99 2.43 10.40
N GLY A 120 15.69 2.38 10.71
CA GLY A 120 14.72 3.43 10.44
C GLY A 120 14.51 3.73 8.96
N VAL A 121 13.70 4.77 8.73
CA VAL A 121 13.32 5.25 7.39
C VAL A 121 13.50 6.78 7.33
N PRO A 122 14.04 7.34 6.24
CA PRO A 122 14.09 8.78 6.06
C PRO A 122 12.69 9.32 5.73
N TRP A 123 11.99 9.87 6.72
CA TRP A 123 10.64 10.41 6.49
C TRP A 123 10.68 11.83 5.92
N ILE A 124 11.41 12.75 6.56
CA ILE A 124 11.44 14.18 6.18
C ILE A 124 12.83 14.59 5.74
N TRP A 125 13.72 14.91 6.67
CA TRP A 125 15.11 15.30 6.40
C TRP A 125 16.12 14.31 7.00
N ARG A 126 15.72 13.61 8.07
CA ARG A 126 16.55 12.63 8.78
C ARG A 126 15.86 11.28 8.82
N ARG A 127 16.67 10.24 9.00
CA ARG A 127 16.17 8.89 9.32
C ARG A 127 15.53 8.93 10.70
N HIS A 128 14.35 8.34 10.80
CA HIS A 128 13.66 8.14 12.06
C HIS A 128 13.40 6.64 12.23
N SER A 129 13.66 6.13 13.43
CA SER A 129 13.39 4.75 13.81
C SER A 129 12.62 4.77 15.13
N LEU A 130 11.63 3.89 15.25
CA LEU A 130 10.95 3.68 16.53
C LEU A 130 11.76 2.74 17.45
N ASN A 131 12.75 2.03 16.90
CA ASN A 131 13.62 1.08 17.60
C ASN A 131 12.86 0.11 18.53
N LEU A 132 11.73 -0.42 18.06
CA LEU A 132 10.83 -1.25 18.86
C LEU A 132 11.34 -2.69 18.99
N TRP A 133 12.04 -3.19 17.97
CA TRP A 133 12.58 -4.55 17.96
C TRP A 133 13.74 -4.72 16.97
N ASN A 134 14.52 -5.78 17.20
CA ASN A 134 15.52 -6.23 16.25
C ASN A 134 14.86 -6.90 15.03
N SER A 135 15.50 -6.73 13.87
CA SER A 135 15.10 -7.28 12.58
C SER A 135 14.60 -8.74 12.64
N GLY A 136 13.45 -9.03 12.03
CA GLY A 136 12.94 -10.39 11.80
C GLY A 136 12.20 -11.08 12.96
N HIS A 137 12.15 -10.50 14.17
CA HIS A 137 11.44 -11.11 15.31
C HIS A 137 9.94 -10.77 15.38
N CYS A 138 9.49 -9.71 14.71
CA CYS A 138 8.14 -9.17 14.87
C CYS A 138 7.40 -8.93 13.54
N ASP A 139 7.84 -9.58 12.47
CA ASP A 139 7.22 -9.50 11.14
C ASP A 139 5.73 -9.87 11.17
N LEU A 140 5.37 -10.88 11.97
CA LEU A 140 3.98 -11.30 12.14
C LEU A 140 3.10 -10.18 12.69
N ILE A 141 3.61 -9.36 13.62
CA ILE A 141 2.87 -8.24 14.22
C ILE A 141 2.59 -7.17 13.14
N ILE A 142 3.58 -6.86 12.31
CA ILE A 142 3.42 -5.90 11.21
C ILE A 142 2.40 -6.40 10.20
N VAL A 143 2.51 -7.66 9.78
CA VAL A 143 1.58 -8.27 8.83
C VAL A 143 0.18 -8.34 9.41
N ALA A 144 0.03 -8.75 10.68
CA ALA A 144 -1.26 -8.80 11.37
C ALA A 144 -1.88 -7.41 11.52
N ALA A 145 -1.10 -6.38 11.85
CA ALA A 145 -1.57 -5.00 11.94
C ALA A 145 -2.01 -4.46 10.56
N ALA A 146 -1.22 -4.73 9.51
CA ALA A 146 -1.56 -4.33 8.14
C ALA A 146 -2.88 -4.96 7.69
N TRP A 147 -3.02 -6.28 7.85
CA TRP A 147 -4.25 -6.99 7.52
C TRP A 147 -5.43 -6.59 8.41
N GLY A 148 -5.21 -6.38 9.72
CA GLY A 148 -6.25 -5.91 10.63
C GLY A 148 -6.81 -4.55 10.20
N GLY A 149 -5.94 -3.61 9.83
CA GLY A 149 -6.35 -2.31 9.29
C GLY A 149 -7.08 -2.43 7.96
N THR A 150 -6.57 -3.27 7.04
CA THR A 150 -7.24 -3.53 5.75
C THR A 150 -8.62 -4.16 5.94
N LEU A 151 -8.76 -5.15 6.83
CA LEU A 151 -10.04 -5.81 7.08
C LEU A 151 -11.05 -4.86 7.74
N TRP A 152 -10.61 -4.00 8.67
CA TRP A 152 -11.45 -2.94 9.23
C TRP A 152 -11.94 -1.97 8.15
N LEU A 153 -11.07 -1.59 7.21
CA LEU A 153 -11.44 -0.75 6.08
C LEU A 153 -12.43 -1.46 5.14
N VAL A 154 -12.19 -2.73 4.80
CA VAL A 154 -13.11 -3.56 3.98
C VAL A 154 -14.49 -3.66 4.65
N GLN A 155 -14.52 -3.92 5.97
CA GLN A 155 -15.75 -3.99 6.75
C GLN A 155 -16.56 -2.70 6.61
N SER A 156 -15.92 -1.53 6.66
CA SER A 156 -16.59 -0.23 6.51
C SER A 156 -17.34 -0.08 5.18
N LEU A 157 -16.88 -0.79 4.13
CA LEU A 157 -17.52 -0.84 2.82
C LEU A 157 -18.67 -1.85 2.81
N TRP A 158 -18.48 -2.99 3.47
CA TRP A 158 -19.48 -4.05 3.64
C TRP A 158 -20.74 -3.55 4.39
N THR A 159 -20.55 -2.76 5.45
CA THR A 159 -21.65 -2.16 6.23
C THR A 159 -22.38 -1.05 5.49
N ARG A 160 -21.84 -0.56 4.36
CA ARG A 160 -22.44 0.51 3.54
C ARG A 160 -22.97 0.00 2.21
N ALA A 161 -22.90 -1.31 1.94
CA ALA A 161 -23.33 -1.90 0.68
C ALA A 161 -24.83 -2.28 0.73
N PRO A 162 -25.74 -1.54 0.07
CA PRO A 162 -27.18 -1.86 0.07
C PRO A 162 -27.50 -3.23 -0.54
N PHE A 163 -26.61 -3.76 -1.40
CA PHE A 163 -26.73 -5.09 -1.98
C PHE A 163 -26.69 -6.21 -0.93
N LEU A 164 -25.91 -6.07 0.13
CA LEU A 164 -25.83 -7.06 1.20
C LEU A 164 -26.94 -6.94 2.23
N GLU A 165 -27.46 -5.74 2.50
CA GLU A 165 -28.71 -5.61 3.27
C GLU A 165 -29.88 -6.31 2.57
N HIS A 166 -29.92 -6.25 1.24
CA HIS A 166 -30.94 -6.95 0.46
C HIS A 166 -30.81 -8.49 0.56
N TRP A 167 -29.60 -9.03 0.47
CA TRP A 167 -29.35 -10.49 0.50
C TRP A 167 -29.29 -11.09 1.92
N LEU A 168 -28.74 -10.37 2.90
CA LEU A 168 -28.65 -10.80 4.30
C LEU A 168 -29.85 -10.35 5.15
N GLY A 169 -30.71 -9.46 4.64
CA GLY A 169 -31.94 -9.06 5.31
C GLY A 169 -32.91 -10.22 5.55
N TRP A 170 -32.74 -11.34 4.83
CA TRP A 170 -33.47 -12.58 5.09
C TRP A 170 -33.02 -13.29 6.39
N LEU A 171 -31.75 -13.15 6.81
CA LEU A 171 -31.25 -13.77 8.05
C LEU A 171 -31.70 -13.02 9.32
N HIS A 172 -32.09 -11.75 9.21
CA HIS A 172 -32.63 -10.96 10.33
C HIS A 172 -34.15 -11.15 10.56
N ARG A 173 -34.82 -12.01 9.78
CA ARG A 173 -36.26 -12.31 9.90
C ARG A 173 -36.56 -13.74 10.36
N VAL A 174 -35.63 -14.37 11.08
CA VAL A 174 -35.81 -15.71 11.69
C VAL A 174 -35.73 -15.58 13.21
#